data_AF-A0A966KZT6-F1
#
_entry.id   AF-A0A966KZT6-F1
#
_cell.length_a   1.000
_cell.length_b   1.000
_cell.length_c   1.000
_cell.angle_alpha   90.00
_cell.angle_beta   90.00
_cell.angle_gamma   90.00
#
_symmetry.space_group_name_H-M   'P 1'
#
loop_
_entity.id
_entity.type
_entity.pdbx_description
1 polymer ?
#
loop_
_entity_poly.entity_id
_entity_poly.type
_entity_poly.pdbx_seq_one_letter_code
_entity_poly.pdbx_strand_id
1 'polypeptide(L)'
;MKSNVLGIVAGLAAGALLGVLFAPDKGSKTRKKIKTKTSKLKNDLKDEFDSFLDTASKKYNSIVDKGEDILETEKGKIKDTINSKN
;
A
#
# COMPACT_ATOMS: atom_id res chain seq x y z
N MET A 1 4.04 9.31 15.75
CA MET A 1 4.11 8.97 14.31
C MET A 1 5.50 8.62 13.76
N LYS A 2 6.62 8.99 14.41
CA LYS A 2 7.97 8.80 13.84
C LYS A 2 8.48 7.34 13.88
N SER A 3 8.01 6.51 14.81
CA SER A 3 8.53 5.15 15.01
C SER A 3 8.05 4.11 13.99
N ASN A 4 6.87 4.28 13.41
CA ASN A 4 6.27 3.29 12.52
C ASN A 4 6.99 3.23 11.16
N VAL A 5 7.46 4.39 10.68
CA VAL A 5 8.25 4.49 9.44
C VAL A 5 9.60 3.78 9.60
N LEU A 6 10.24 3.90 10.78
CA LEU A 6 11.50 3.25 11.06
C LEU A 6 11.37 1.72 11.06
N GLY A 7 10.28 1.19 11.62
CA GLY A 7 9.98 -0.25 11.58
C GLY A 7 9.77 -0.78 10.15
N ILE A 8 9.07 -0.04 9.30
CA ILE A 8 8.84 -0.42 7.90
C ILE A 8 10.16 -0.42 7.10
N VAL A 9 10.98 0.63 7.25
CA VAL A 9 12.28 0.72 6.57
C VAL A 9 13.23 -0.38 7.05
N ALA A 10 13.27 -0.64 8.37
CA ALA A 10 14.06 -1.73 8.93
C ALA A 10 13.60 -3.10 8.42
N GLY A 11 12.29 -3.33 8.33
CA GLY A 11 11.72 -4.56 7.78
C GLY A 11 12.06 -4.78 6.30
N LEU A 12 11.92 -3.74 5.47
CA LEU A 12 12.30 -3.81 4.06
C LEU A 12 13.81 -4.04 3.87
N ALA A 13 14.65 -3.35 4.64
CA ALA A 13 16.09 -3.52 4.58
C ALA A 13 16.50 -4.94 5.01
N ALA A 14 15.98 -5.43 6.13
CA ALA A 14 16.23 -6.80 6.60
C ALA A 14 15.74 -7.84 5.58
N GLY A 15 14.54 -7.67 5.02
CA GLY A 15 14.00 -8.56 3.99
C GLY A 15 14.81 -8.56 2.69
N ALA A 16 15.25 -7.39 2.22
CA ALA A 16 16.09 -7.29 1.03
C ALA A 16 17.46 -7.95 1.23
N LEU A 17 18.08 -7.74 2.39
CA LEU A 17 19.36 -8.37 2.74
C LEU A 17 19.21 -9.89 2.79
N LEU A 18 18.18 -10.40 3.48
CA LEU A 18 17.91 -11.83 3.54
C LEU A 18 17.60 -12.42 2.16
N GLY A 19 16.81 -11.72 1.33
CA GLY A 19 16.49 -12.16 -0.02
C GLY A 19 17.71 -12.26 -0.93
N VAL A 20 18.63 -11.29 -0.86
CA VAL A 20 19.91 -11.31 -1.61
C VAL A 20 20.84 -12.40 -1.09
N LEU A 21 20.88 -12.64 0.22
CA LEU A 21 21.68 -13.71 0.82
C LEU A 21 21.17 -15.11 0.46
N PHE A 22 19.86 -15.30 0.44
CA PHE A 22 19.24 -16.58 0.13
C PHE A 22 19.30 -16.92 -1.37
N ALA A 23 19.25 -15.90 -2.23
CA ALA A 23 19.34 -16.04 -3.69
C ALA A 23 20.40 -15.10 -4.29
N PRO A 24 21.70 -15.43 -4.17
CA PRO A 24 22.76 -14.58 -4.68
C PRO A 24 22.89 -14.70 -6.20
N ASP A 25 22.64 -13.59 -6.89
CA ASP A 25 23.02 -13.42 -8.30
C ASP A 25 24.55 -13.27 -8.43
N LYS A 26 25.11 -13.71 -9.56
CA LYS A 26 26.54 -13.48 -9.85
C LYS A 26 26.86 -11.98 -9.81
N GLY A 27 27.91 -11.59 -9.08
CA GLY A 27 28.26 -10.17 -8.85
C GLY A 27 28.46 -9.34 -10.13
N SER A 28 28.93 -9.95 -11.21
CA SER A 28 29.04 -9.31 -12.53
C SER A 28 27.67 -8.92 -13.10
N LYS A 29 26.65 -9.76 -12.91
CA LYS A 29 25.27 -9.49 -13.31
C LYS A 29 24.64 -8.42 -12.42
N THR A 30 24.87 -8.45 -11.11
CA THR A 30 24.34 -7.44 -10.17
C THR A 30 24.85 -6.04 -10.51
N ARG A 31 26.15 -5.88 -10.74
CA ARG A 31 26.74 -4.58 -11.10
C ARG A 31 26.21 -4.07 -12.45
N LYS A 32 26.04 -4.96 -13.44
CA LYS A 32 25.44 -4.63 -14.74
C LYS A 32 23.98 -4.23 -14.59
N LYS A 33 23.20 -4.99 -13.80
CA LYS A 33 21.79 -4.70 -13.48
C LYS A 33 21.64 -3.34 -12.81
N ILE A 34 22.49 -2.97 -11.84
CA ILE A 34 22.44 -1.65 -11.22
C ILE A 34 22.64 -0.54 -12.27
N LYS A 35 23.67 -0.67 -13.12
CA LYS A 35 23.93 0.33 -14.17
C LYS A 35 22.79 0.49 -15.16
N THR A 36 22.13 -0.60 -15.57
CA THR A 36 21.07 -0.55 -16.59
C THR A 36 19.66 -0.34 -16.03
N LYS A 37 19.37 -0.88 -14.84
CA LYS A 37 18.04 -0.76 -14.22
C LYS A 37 17.82 0.61 -13.59
N THR A 38 18.82 1.28 -13.02
CA THR A 38 18.59 2.59 -12.37
C THR A 38 17.92 3.62 -13.29
N SER A 39 18.32 3.68 -14.57
CA SER A 39 17.74 4.63 -15.53
C SER A 39 16.36 4.20 -16.04
N LYS A 40 16.11 2.90 -16.22
CA LYS A 40 14.84 2.39 -16.76
C LYS A 40 13.76 2.23 -15.70
N LEU A 41 14.15 1.73 -14.53
CA LEU A 41 13.28 1.49 -13.39
C LEU A 41 12.59 2.78 -12.95
N LYS A 42 13.24 3.93 -13.03
CA LYS A 42 12.62 5.18 -12.57
C LYS A 42 11.37 5.56 -13.38
N ASN A 43 11.36 5.29 -14.68
CA ASN A 43 10.21 5.60 -15.54
C ASN A 43 9.17 4.49 -15.45
N ASP A 44 9.58 3.23 -15.67
CA ASP A 44 8.66 2.09 -15.68
C ASP A 44 7.98 1.87 -14.32
N LEU A 45 8.73 2.03 -13.23
CA LEU A 45 8.19 1.89 -11.87
C LEU A 45 7.24 3.02 -11.52
N LYS A 46 7.46 4.23 -12.06
CA LYS A 46 6.56 5.35 -11.78
C LYS A 46 5.20 5.11 -12.39
N ASP A 47 5.15 4.69 -13.66
CA ASP A 47 3.89 4.44 -14.35
C ASP A 47 3.12 3.26 -13.73
N GLU A 48 3.81 2.16 -13.38
CA GLU A 48 3.20 1.03 -12.68
C GLU A 48 2.74 1.38 -11.26
N PHE A 49 3.53 2.19 -10.53
CA PHE A 49 3.20 2.59 -9.17
C PHE A 49 2.04 3.58 -9.13
N ASP A 50 1.98 4.52 -10.08
CA ASP A 50 0.85 5.44 -10.21
C ASP A 50 -0.43 4.66 -10.55
N SER A 51 -0.37 3.67 -11.45
CA SER A 51 -1.51 2.78 -11.74
C SER A 51 -1.96 1.94 -10.53
N PHE A 52 -0.99 1.42 -9.75
CA PHE A 52 -1.27 0.68 -8.53
C PHE A 52 -1.92 1.57 -7.47
N LEU A 53 -1.39 2.78 -7.25
CA LEU A 53 -1.95 3.76 -6.33
C LEU A 53 -3.37 4.18 -6.73
N ASP A 54 -3.62 4.39 -8.02
CA ASP A 54 -4.97 4.70 -8.53
C ASP A 54 -5.94 3.56 -8.25
N THR A 55 -5.52 2.32 -8.48
CA THR A 55 -6.35 1.14 -8.24
C THR A 55 -6.63 0.93 -6.74
N ALA A 56 -5.60 1.11 -5.91
CA ALA A 56 -5.71 1.02 -4.46
C ALA A 56 -6.61 2.13 -3.90
N SER A 57 -6.44 3.37 -4.38
CA SER A 57 -7.23 4.53 -3.95
C SER A 57 -8.70 4.39 -4.34
N LYS A 58 -8.99 3.93 -5.57
CA LYS A 58 -10.37 3.64 -5.99
C LYS A 58 -11.04 2.59 -5.11
N LYS A 59 -10.34 1.48 -4.82
CA LYS A 59 -10.86 0.45 -3.91
C LYS A 59 -11.05 0.97 -2.48
N TYR A 60 -10.12 1.79 -2.00
CA TYR A 60 -10.20 2.39 -0.68
C TYR A 60 -11.42 3.30 -0.56
N ASN A 61 -11.63 4.21 -1.52
CA ASN A 61 -12.80 5.10 -1.53
C ASN A 61 -14.10 4.31 -1.59
N SER A 62 -14.20 3.26 -2.43
CA SER A 62 -15.39 2.40 -2.47
C SER A 62 -15.65 1.64 -1.16
N ILE A 63 -14.63 1.35 -0.36
CA ILE A 63 -14.80 0.74 0.96
C ILE A 63 -15.26 1.77 1.99
N VAL A 64 -14.71 2.99 1.92
CA VAL A 64 -15.11 4.10 2.80
C VAL A 64 -16.55 4.53 2.52
N ASP A 65 -16.92 4.74 1.26
CA ASP A 65 -18.27 5.15 0.85
C ASP A 65 -19.32 4.10 1.26
N LYS A 66 -19.04 2.81 1.04
CA LYS A 66 -19.91 1.71 1.51
C LYS A 66 -20.01 1.66 3.03
N GLY A 67 -18.93 1.99 3.73
CA GLY A 67 -18.92 2.10 5.18
C GLY A 67 -19.81 3.24 5.66
N GLU A 68 -19.75 4.40 5.01
CA GLU A 68 -20.62 5.54 5.31
C GLU A 68 -22.09 5.25 5.04
N ASP A 69 -22.45 4.63 3.91
CA ASP A 69 -23.83 4.25 3.58
C ASP A 69 -24.43 3.27 4.62
N ILE A 70 -23.62 2.31 5.08
CA ILE A 70 -24.03 1.36 6.12
C ILE A 70 -24.21 2.12 7.45
N LEU A 71 -23.29 3.02 7.80
CA LEU A 71 -23.38 3.83 9.01
C LEU A 71 -24.56 4.81 8.99
N GLU A 72 -24.89 5.41 7.84
CA GLU A 72 -26.07 6.28 7.68
C GLU A 72 -27.37 5.48 7.76
N THR A 73 -27.43 4.32 7.12
CA THR A 73 -28.59 3.42 7.19
C THR A 73 -28.83 2.95 8.62
N GLU A 74 -27.75 2.62 9.36
CA GLU A 74 -27.86 2.28 10.77
C GLU A 74 -28.22 3.49 11.64
N LYS A 75 -27.61 4.66 11.42
CA LYS A 75 -27.96 5.90 12.15
C LYS A 75 -29.42 6.29 11.95
N GLY A 76 -29.97 6.14 10.75
CA GLY A 76 -31.39 6.40 10.45
C GLY A 76 -32.30 5.45 11.22
N LYS A 77 -32.04 4.14 11.11
CA LYS A 77 -32.80 3.11 11.85
C LYS A 77 -32.71 3.27 13.36
N ILE A 78 -31.52 3.60 13.88
CA ILE A 78 -31.30 3.84 15.31
C ILE A 78 -32.06 5.09 15.77
N LYS A 79 -32.02 6.20 15.01
CA LYS A 79 -32.79 7.40 15.33
C LYS A 79 -34.29 7.14 15.35
N ASP A 80 -34.82 6.41 14.37
CA ASP A 80 -36.24 6.09 14.31
C ASP A 80 -36.67 5.17 15.47
N THR A 81 -35.83 4.21 15.86
CA THR A 81 -36.11 3.30 16.99
C THR A 81 -36.01 4.03 18.34
N ILE A 82 -35.09 4.99 18.50
CA ILE A 82 -34.97 5.80 19.71
C ILE A 82 -36.15 6.78 19.82
N ASN A 83 -36.58 7.39 18.70
CA ASN A 83 -37.63 8.41 18.71
C ASN A 83 -39.05 7.80 18.79
N SER A 84 -39.22 6.52 18.41
CA SER A 84 -40.50 5.81 18.52
C SER A 84 -40.76 5.19 19.90
N LYS A 85 -39.81 5.25 20.85
CA LYS A 85 -39.94 4.65 22.19
C LYS A 85 -40.30 5.66 23.29
N ASN A 86 -40.60 6.91 22.93
CA ASN A 86 -41.01 7.97 23.86
C ASN A 86 -42.43 8.45 23.59
#